data_AF-A0A1N6FUH0-F1
#
_entry.id   AF-A0A1N6FUH0-F1
#
_cell.length_a   1.000
_cell.length_b   1.000
_cell.length_c   1.000
_cell.angle_alpha   90.00
_cell.angle_beta   90.00
_cell.angle_gamma   90.00
#
_symmetry.space_group_name_H-M   'P 1'
#
loop_
_entity.id
_entity.type
_entity.pdbx_description
1 polymer ?
#
loop_
_entity_poly.entity_id
_entity_poly.type
_entity_poly.pdbx_seq_one_letter_code
_entity_poly.pdbx_strand_id
1 'polypeptide(L)'
;MGWSFRRRIKIAPGIRINLSKSGISTSIGGRGFTYNTRGRITTSIPGTGIRYTHNLNARRTARPMGAAVSAAGRIDSASTERLSKREQATRDFVRQIQDRTATALQQYFNSHGVYVHTEDLADAVTLEDHQEFLGSLSKEFEATTKAVRLAVDIGSISLAEKEKAMLALYEMERKCAEHQGDRGELREAASTLSNWVLAWPNPPSLVAPFLLGLLACFLLFIKNFPFGLVLLAVALVYGSYALVSFGKKKVLLTAEISDAAARFDSLLTAELSPRPAVPDESGNVRLRAMTFVALTAVVAIAAIVYRPRDIQQAVANQSENVNQAENVALPAAPASSSQMRLPQGDFGWLVGKYPSDVVKNRRFRAAFNHVSRNEWKKITDRLAVTDAAGIQLRDGYYFGAGCKAHLCGSDIAAFAINEATGKGDVIYKDTVDNASGDAMANGFAWSDMPIGSTPLADWAKSNNMTTEASPTSALEPTTDTTLQTSFDCSKARSDSEKLICHDPELAADDVELSAILARAKAAVADQTALRERTRREWNFREQNCHDRDCLVRWYADQKTALTQIAQTGDVAAN
;
A
#
# COMPACT_ATOMS: atom_id res chain seq x y z
N MET A 1 -8.70 -48.36 -27.00
CA MET A 1 -8.77 -49.42 -25.97
C MET A 1 -9.24 -48.77 -24.67
N GLY A 2 -10.55 -48.61 -24.44
CA GLY A 2 -11.57 -49.66 -24.45
C GLY A 2 -11.85 -49.95 -22.97
N TRP A 3 -13.11 -49.81 -22.53
CA TRP A 3 -13.60 -49.83 -21.14
C TRP A 3 -13.42 -48.51 -20.36
N SER A 4 -14.52 -47.77 -20.23
CA SER A 4 -14.67 -46.66 -19.27
C SER A 4 -15.45 -47.15 -18.05
N PHE A 5 -14.78 -47.20 -16.90
CA PHE A 5 -15.46 -47.53 -15.64
C PHE A 5 -15.89 -46.25 -14.94
N ARG A 6 -17.19 -46.14 -14.65
CA ARG A 6 -17.77 -45.09 -13.80
C ARG A 6 -18.82 -45.71 -12.90
N ARG A 7 -18.62 -45.68 -11.58
CA ARG A 7 -19.60 -46.17 -10.59
C ARG A 7 -19.87 -45.10 -9.55
N ARG A 8 -21.15 -44.86 -9.23
CA ARG A 8 -21.58 -43.92 -8.19
C ARG A 8 -22.20 -44.70 -7.04
N ILE A 9 -21.63 -44.57 -5.85
CA ILE A 9 -22.09 -45.23 -4.63
C ILE A 9 -22.69 -44.17 -3.70
N LYS A 10 -23.94 -44.36 -3.26
CA LYS A 10 -24.59 -43.49 -2.29
C LYS A 10 -24.27 -44.02 -0.90
N ILE A 11 -23.66 -43.19 -0.05
CA ILE A 11 -23.28 -43.58 1.31
C ILE A 11 -24.28 -43.03 2.32
N ALA A 12 -24.73 -41.79 2.13
CA ALA A 12 -25.72 -41.14 2.97
C ALA A 12 -26.60 -40.18 2.12
N PRO A 13 -27.75 -39.70 2.62
CA PRO A 13 -28.49 -38.62 1.97
C PRO A 13 -27.58 -37.41 1.74
N GLY A 14 -27.43 -37.01 0.47
CA GLY A 14 -26.56 -35.88 0.09
C GLY A 14 -25.07 -36.21 -0.11
N ILE A 15 -24.59 -37.42 0.20
CA ILE A 15 -23.17 -37.79 0.02
C ILE A 15 -23.03 -38.98 -0.94
N ARG A 16 -22.28 -38.78 -2.02
CA ARG A 16 -22.07 -39.79 -3.07
C ARG A 16 -20.59 -39.91 -3.41
N ILE A 17 -20.07 -41.12 -3.52
CA ILE A 17 -18.72 -41.37 -4.02
C ILE A 17 -18.80 -41.78 -5.49
N ASN A 18 -18.00 -41.15 -6.33
CA ASN A 18 -17.86 -41.45 -7.75
C ASN A 18 -16.49 -42.09 -7.99
N LEU A 19 -16.49 -43.32 -8.44
CA LEU A 19 -15.31 -44.07 -8.88
C LEU A 19 -15.21 -43.92 -10.39
N SER A 20 -14.04 -43.55 -10.90
CA SER A 20 -13.78 -43.40 -12.33
C SER A 20 -12.34 -43.78 -12.68
N LYS A 21 -12.01 -43.92 -13.96
CA LYS A 21 -10.64 -44.17 -14.43
C LYS A 21 -9.61 -43.14 -13.94
N SER A 22 -10.03 -41.89 -13.74
CA SER A 22 -9.17 -40.80 -13.22
C SER A 22 -9.11 -40.73 -11.68
N GLY A 23 -9.66 -41.72 -10.97
CA GLY A 23 -9.64 -41.84 -9.51
C GLY A 23 -11.01 -41.68 -8.85
N ILE A 24 -11.00 -41.53 -7.52
CA ILE A 24 -12.16 -41.40 -6.65
C ILE A 24 -12.50 -39.91 -6.45
N SER A 25 -13.77 -39.53 -6.56
CA SER A 25 -14.24 -38.20 -6.13
C SER A 25 -15.51 -38.28 -5.32
N THR A 26 -15.65 -37.42 -4.31
CA THR A 26 -16.84 -37.37 -3.48
C THR A 26 -17.68 -36.16 -3.90
N SER A 27 -19.00 -36.36 -3.94
CA SER A 27 -19.98 -35.31 -4.19
C SER A 27 -20.80 -35.12 -2.92
N ILE A 28 -20.73 -33.92 -2.37
CA ILE A 28 -21.38 -33.50 -1.14
C ILE A 28 -22.42 -32.46 -1.53
N GLY A 29 -23.70 -32.78 -1.33
CA GLY A 29 -24.82 -31.88 -1.56
C GLY A 29 -26.12 -32.54 -2.04
N GLY A 30 -27.22 -31.83 -1.77
CA GLY A 30 -28.60 -32.23 -2.01
C GLY A 30 -29.31 -31.35 -3.05
N ARG A 31 -30.65 -31.34 -3.01
CA ARG A 31 -31.46 -30.42 -3.83
C ARG A 31 -31.02 -28.99 -3.54
N GLY A 32 -30.58 -28.27 -4.57
CA GLY A 32 -30.21 -26.86 -4.46
C GLY A 32 -28.72 -26.58 -4.55
N PHE A 33 -27.87 -27.46 -4.03
CA PHE A 33 -26.42 -27.25 -4.01
C PHE A 33 -25.70 -28.60 -4.02
N THR A 34 -24.75 -28.77 -4.93
CA THR A 34 -23.89 -29.95 -5.03
C THR A 34 -22.45 -29.55 -5.30
N TYR A 35 -21.56 -29.93 -4.41
CA TYR A 35 -20.12 -29.75 -4.53
C TYR A 35 -19.45 -31.09 -4.83
N ASN A 36 -18.51 -31.12 -5.78
CA ASN A 36 -17.66 -32.28 -6.04
C ASN A 36 -16.21 -31.94 -5.69
N THR A 37 -15.50 -32.86 -5.04
CA THR A 37 -14.08 -32.66 -4.66
C THR A 37 -13.13 -32.43 -5.83
N ARG A 38 -13.57 -32.65 -7.08
CA ARG A 38 -12.81 -32.26 -8.29
C ARG A 38 -13.08 -30.82 -8.75
N GLY A 39 -13.80 -30.02 -7.98
CA GLY A 39 -14.02 -28.60 -8.24
C GLY A 39 -15.30 -28.26 -9.02
N ARG A 40 -16.17 -29.25 -9.32
CA ARG A 40 -17.48 -28.96 -9.93
C ARG A 40 -18.49 -28.57 -8.85
N ILE A 41 -19.02 -27.35 -8.97
CA ILE A 41 -20.09 -26.82 -8.12
C ILE A 41 -21.33 -26.66 -8.96
N THR A 42 -22.46 -27.18 -8.49
CA THR A 42 -23.77 -26.99 -9.11
C THR A 42 -24.70 -26.38 -8.09
N THR A 43 -25.21 -25.18 -8.37
CA THR A 43 -26.28 -24.54 -7.61
C THR A 43 -27.56 -24.58 -8.44
N SER A 44 -28.71 -24.74 -7.81
CA SER A 44 -30.00 -24.78 -8.50
C SER A 44 -31.09 -24.26 -7.58
N ILE A 45 -32.11 -23.62 -8.13
CA ILE A 45 -33.26 -23.20 -7.34
C ILE A 45 -34.31 -24.32 -7.43
N PRO A 46 -34.73 -24.95 -6.31
CA PRO A 46 -35.70 -26.03 -6.35
C PRO A 46 -37.05 -25.55 -6.91
N GLY A 47 -37.60 -26.28 -7.88
CA GLY A 47 -38.93 -26.00 -8.45
C GLY A 47 -38.95 -25.03 -9.63
N THR A 48 -37.84 -24.35 -9.96
CA THR A 48 -37.80 -23.37 -11.07
C THR A 48 -37.13 -23.89 -12.34
N GLY A 49 -36.47 -25.04 -12.29
CA GLY A 49 -35.67 -25.60 -13.41
C GLY A 49 -34.33 -24.89 -13.63
N ILE A 50 -34.04 -23.82 -12.89
CA ILE A 50 -32.83 -23.01 -13.04
C ILE A 50 -31.67 -23.68 -12.32
N ARG A 51 -30.58 -23.96 -13.05
CA ARG A 51 -29.34 -24.53 -12.54
C ARG A 51 -28.13 -23.78 -13.07
N TYR A 52 -27.16 -23.51 -12.21
CA TYR A 52 -25.87 -22.94 -12.55
C TYR A 52 -24.78 -23.94 -12.17
N THR A 53 -23.87 -24.25 -13.09
CA THR A 53 -22.77 -25.19 -12.84
C THR A 53 -21.45 -24.53 -13.18
N HIS A 54 -20.59 -24.40 -12.18
CA HIS A 54 -19.27 -23.81 -12.31
C HIS A 54 -18.20 -24.87 -12.03
N ASN A 55 -17.10 -24.87 -12.78
CA ASN A 55 -16.00 -25.81 -12.59
C ASN A 55 -14.73 -25.05 -12.21
N LEU A 56 -14.36 -25.12 -10.94
CA LEU A 56 -13.22 -24.42 -10.35
C LEU A 56 -11.87 -24.82 -10.97
N ASN A 57 -11.81 -25.95 -11.67
CA ASN A 57 -10.59 -26.50 -12.26
C ASN A 57 -10.61 -26.55 -13.80
N ALA A 58 -11.43 -25.73 -14.47
CA ALA A 58 -11.49 -25.64 -15.93
C ALA A 58 -10.24 -24.93 -16.51
N ARG A 59 -9.06 -25.54 -16.38
CA ARG A 59 -7.78 -24.97 -16.80
C ARG A 59 -7.10 -25.71 -17.96
N ARG A 60 -7.82 -26.54 -18.72
CA ARG A 60 -7.18 -27.48 -19.67
C ARG A 60 -7.43 -27.29 -21.17
N THR A 61 -8.19 -26.30 -21.62
CA THR A 61 -8.35 -26.06 -23.08
C THR A 61 -8.01 -24.65 -23.55
N ALA A 62 -7.91 -23.64 -22.66
CA ALA A 62 -7.58 -22.25 -23.00
C ALA A 62 -6.08 -21.88 -22.87
N ARG A 63 -5.18 -22.87 -22.75
CA ARG A 63 -3.77 -22.63 -22.40
C ARG A 63 -2.90 -21.92 -23.47
N PRO A 64 -3.14 -21.97 -24.79
CA PRO A 64 -2.30 -21.20 -25.71
C PRO A 64 -2.69 -19.72 -25.77
N MET A 65 -3.98 -19.39 -25.86
CA MET A 65 -4.47 -18.01 -26.03
C MET A 65 -4.44 -17.20 -24.73
N GLY A 66 -4.94 -17.75 -23.61
CA GLY A 66 -4.91 -17.05 -22.33
C GLY A 66 -3.49 -16.79 -21.82
N ALA A 67 -2.54 -17.69 -22.10
CA ALA A 67 -1.15 -17.50 -21.72
C ALA A 67 -0.45 -16.41 -22.56
N ALA A 68 -0.81 -16.26 -23.83
CA ALA A 68 -0.25 -15.21 -24.70
C ALA A 68 -0.72 -13.82 -24.26
N VAL A 69 -1.97 -13.69 -23.81
CA VAL A 69 -2.54 -12.40 -23.39
C VAL A 69 -2.27 -12.08 -21.92
N SER A 70 -2.28 -13.06 -21.00
CA SER A 70 -1.82 -12.83 -19.63
C SER A 70 -0.33 -12.54 -19.53
N ALA A 71 0.48 -12.97 -20.52
CA ALA A 71 1.88 -12.55 -20.65
C ALA A 71 2.03 -11.11 -21.19
N ALA A 72 0.97 -10.52 -21.76
CA ALA A 72 0.93 -9.11 -22.17
C ALA A 72 0.56 -8.18 -21.01
N GLY A 73 -0.25 -8.64 -20.04
CA GLY A 73 -0.69 -7.85 -18.88
C GLY A 73 0.21 -7.93 -17.64
N ARG A 74 1.20 -8.84 -17.60
CA ARG A 74 2.17 -8.96 -16.50
C ARG A 74 3.59 -8.79 -17.01
N ILE A 75 4.11 -7.56 -16.97
CA ILE A 75 5.54 -7.33 -17.05
C ILE A 75 5.97 -6.50 -15.85
N ASP A 76 6.56 -7.21 -14.88
CA ASP A 76 7.50 -6.64 -13.91
C ASP A 76 8.62 -5.94 -14.69
N SER A 77 8.56 -4.61 -14.72
CA SER A 77 9.56 -3.76 -15.34
C SER A 77 10.72 -3.51 -14.37
N ALA A 78 11.33 -4.56 -13.85
CA ALA A 78 12.54 -4.45 -13.06
C ALA A 78 13.36 -5.73 -13.19
N SER A 79 14.16 -5.80 -14.25
CA SER A 79 15.39 -6.58 -14.26
C SER A 79 16.51 -5.81 -14.95
N THR A 80 17.20 -4.93 -14.22
CA THR A 80 18.53 -4.41 -14.62
C THR A 80 19.61 -5.29 -13.99
N GLU A 81 19.65 -6.53 -14.45
CA GLU A 81 20.96 -7.10 -14.78
C GLU A 81 21.48 -6.29 -15.98
N ARG A 82 22.78 -6.02 -16.10
CA ARG A 82 23.33 -5.35 -17.32
C ARG A 82 23.13 -6.31 -18.49
N LEU A 83 21.92 -6.31 -19.03
CA LEU A 83 21.51 -7.16 -20.12
C LEU A 83 22.50 -6.95 -21.25
N SER A 84 23.01 -8.05 -21.81
CA SER A 84 23.82 -7.92 -23.00
C SER A 84 23.03 -7.14 -24.06
N LYS A 85 23.70 -6.38 -24.93
CA LYS A 85 23.01 -5.66 -26.04
C LYS A 85 22.08 -6.59 -26.84
N ARG A 86 22.39 -7.90 -26.85
CA ARG A 86 21.60 -8.96 -27.47
C ARG A 86 20.33 -9.29 -26.69
N GLU A 87 20.39 -9.35 -25.36
CA GLU A 87 19.21 -9.53 -24.50
C GLU A 87 18.29 -8.31 -24.54
N GLN A 88 18.83 -7.09 -24.52
CA GLN A 88 18.03 -5.86 -24.68
C GLN A 88 17.28 -5.88 -26.02
N ALA A 89 17.99 -6.15 -27.12
CA ALA A 89 17.37 -6.26 -28.45
C ALA A 89 16.35 -7.42 -28.55
N THR A 90 16.47 -8.45 -27.71
CA THR A 90 15.50 -9.56 -27.65
C THR A 90 14.26 -9.15 -26.84
N ARG A 91 14.44 -8.43 -25.72
CA ARG A 91 13.32 -7.87 -24.94
C ARG A 91 12.55 -6.81 -25.71
N ASP A 92 13.25 -5.90 -26.38
CA ASP A 92 12.63 -4.86 -27.21
C ASP A 92 11.81 -5.47 -28.35
N PHE A 93 12.33 -6.54 -28.96
CA PHE A 93 11.61 -7.30 -29.97
C PHE A 93 10.34 -7.97 -29.43
N VAL A 94 10.42 -8.61 -28.25
CA VAL A 94 9.25 -9.21 -27.60
C VAL A 94 8.19 -8.15 -27.28
N ARG A 95 8.61 -7.02 -26.69
CA ARG A 95 7.72 -5.90 -26.38
C ARG A 95 7.06 -5.37 -27.65
N GLN A 96 7.81 -5.21 -28.74
CA GLN A 96 7.28 -4.77 -30.03
C GLN A 96 6.20 -5.72 -30.56
N ILE A 97 6.44 -7.03 -30.53
CA ILE A 97 5.43 -8.01 -30.98
C ILE A 97 4.18 -7.94 -30.12
N GLN A 98 4.34 -7.92 -28.80
CA GLN A 98 3.20 -7.90 -27.86
C GLN A 98 2.37 -6.63 -28.02
N ASP A 99 3.01 -5.46 -28.05
CA ASP A 99 2.34 -4.16 -28.17
C ASP A 99 1.55 -4.03 -29.47
N ARG A 100 2.16 -4.42 -30.60
CA ARG A 100 1.50 -4.40 -31.91
C ARG A 100 0.36 -5.40 -32.02
N THR A 101 0.56 -6.61 -31.49
CA THR A 101 -0.49 -7.64 -31.42
C THR A 101 -1.68 -7.15 -30.60
N ALA A 102 -1.42 -6.62 -29.40
CA ALA A 102 -2.45 -6.11 -28.51
C ALA A 102 -3.18 -4.92 -29.16
N THR A 103 -2.46 -4.00 -29.80
CA THR A 103 -3.04 -2.86 -30.51
C THR A 103 -3.97 -3.29 -31.64
N ALA A 104 -3.55 -4.25 -32.47
CA ALA A 104 -4.36 -4.74 -33.59
C ALA A 104 -5.66 -5.41 -33.11
N LEU A 105 -5.58 -6.23 -32.07
CA LEU A 105 -6.74 -6.89 -31.47
C LEU A 105 -7.66 -5.90 -30.76
N GLN A 106 -7.10 -4.95 -30.01
CA GLN A 106 -7.87 -3.90 -29.36
C GLN A 106 -8.64 -3.05 -30.38
N GLN A 107 -8.02 -2.71 -31.52
CA GLN A 107 -8.70 -2.04 -32.63
C GLN A 107 -9.83 -2.89 -33.20
N TYR A 108 -9.60 -4.18 -33.41
CA TYR A 108 -10.64 -5.12 -33.85
C TYR A 108 -11.83 -5.16 -32.86
N PHE A 109 -11.60 -5.38 -31.56
CA PHE A 109 -12.68 -5.44 -30.57
C PHE A 109 -13.44 -4.13 -30.44
N ASN A 110 -12.73 -2.99 -30.39
CA ASN A 110 -13.36 -1.68 -30.35
C ASN A 110 -14.25 -1.46 -31.58
N SER A 111 -13.82 -1.89 -32.77
CA SER A 111 -14.64 -1.78 -33.99
C SER A 111 -15.93 -2.62 -33.97
N HIS A 112 -16.01 -3.62 -33.08
CA HIS A 112 -17.23 -4.42 -32.87
C HIS A 112 -18.12 -3.89 -31.73
N GLY A 113 -17.71 -2.81 -31.06
CA GLY A 113 -18.44 -2.25 -29.92
C GLY A 113 -17.98 -2.77 -28.56
N VAL A 114 -16.91 -3.56 -28.50
CA VAL A 114 -16.38 -4.12 -27.25
C VAL A 114 -15.31 -3.18 -26.71
N TYR A 115 -15.58 -2.50 -25.60
CA TYR A 115 -14.59 -1.61 -24.98
C TYR A 115 -13.64 -2.41 -24.08
N VAL A 116 -12.36 -2.40 -24.44
CA VAL A 116 -11.32 -3.17 -23.75
C VAL A 116 -9.96 -2.45 -23.73
N HIS A 117 -9.28 -2.50 -22.59
CA HIS A 117 -7.89 -2.10 -22.40
C HIS A 117 -6.92 -3.25 -22.69
N THR A 118 -5.63 -2.93 -22.84
CA THR A 118 -4.60 -3.94 -23.15
C THR A 118 -4.49 -5.02 -22.06
N GLU A 119 -4.69 -4.69 -20.77
CA GLU A 119 -4.68 -5.65 -19.67
C GLU A 119 -5.85 -6.66 -19.70
N ASP A 120 -7.03 -6.23 -20.15
CA ASP A 120 -8.28 -7.02 -20.11
C ASP A 120 -8.55 -7.76 -21.43
N LEU A 121 -7.63 -7.64 -22.40
CA LEU A 121 -7.76 -8.26 -23.72
C LEU A 121 -7.91 -9.79 -23.63
N ALA A 122 -7.41 -10.41 -22.55
CA ALA A 122 -7.51 -11.85 -22.33
C ALA A 122 -8.97 -12.30 -22.19
N ASP A 123 -9.80 -11.45 -21.57
CA ASP A 123 -11.21 -11.70 -21.36
C ASP A 123 -12.00 -11.42 -22.66
N ALA A 124 -11.62 -10.41 -23.43
CA ALA A 124 -12.24 -10.13 -24.74
C ALA A 124 -12.07 -11.29 -25.73
N VAL A 125 -10.91 -11.94 -25.73
CA VAL A 125 -10.63 -13.12 -26.57
C VAL A 125 -11.49 -14.33 -26.18
N THR A 126 -12.18 -14.33 -25.04
CA THR A 126 -13.07 -15.41 -24.61
C THR A 126 -14.52 -15.27 -25.07
N LEU A 127 -14.88 -14.12 -25.66
CA LEU A 127 -16.24 -13.85 -26.16
C LEU A 127 -16.60 -14.82 -27.29
N GLU A 128 -17.78 -15.44 -27.21
CA GLU A 128 -18.24 -16.46 -28.16
C GLU A 128 -18.41 -15.88 -29.58
N ASP A 129 -18.89 -14.64 -29.69
CA ASP A 129 -19.19 -13.97 -30.96
C ASP A 129 -17.95 -13.74 -31.85
N HIS A 130 -16.75 -13.75 -31.27
CA HIS A 130 -15.50 -13.48 -31.98
C HIS A 130 -14.66 -14.76 -32.23
N GLN A 131 -15.09 -15.93 -31.74
CA GLN A 131 -14.28 -17.15 -31.81
C GLN A 131 -14.00 -17.62 -33.24
N GLU A 132 -14.94 -17.41 -34.17
CA GLU A 132 -14.76 -17.81 -35.57
C GLU A 132 -13.60 -17.06 -36.22
N PHE A 133 -13.58 -15.73 -36.10
CA PHE A 133 -12.49 -14.89 -36.59
C PHE A 133 -11.18 -15.18 -35.86
N LEU A 134 -11.19 -15.24 -34.52
CA LEU A 134 -9.99 -15.51 -33.73
C LEU A 134 -9.39 -16.90 -34.02
N GLY A 135 -10.23 -17.88 -34.37
CA GLY A 135 -9.79 -19.19 -34.85
C GLY A 135 -8.96 -19.11 -36.14
N SER A 136 -9.28 -18.16 -37.03
CA SER A 136 -8.54 -17.92 -38.28
C SER A 136 -7.12 -17.36 -38.08
N LEU A 137 -6.85 -16.83 -36.87
CA LEU A 137 -5.55 -16.27 -36.44
C LEU A 137 -4.70 -17.28 -35.66
N SER A 138 -5.21 -18.49 -35.42
CA SER A 138 -4.56 -19.49 -34.54
C SER A 138 -3.12 -19.81 -34.95
N LYS A 139 -2.84 -19.86 -36.26
CA LYS A 139 -1.51 -20.14 -36.81
C LYS A 139 -0.55 -18.97 -36.57
N GLU A 140 -1.03 -17.75 -36.72
CA GLU A 140 -0.29 -16.51 -36.50
C GLU A 140 0.04 -16.33 -35.01
N PHE A 141 -0.94 -16.57 -34.13
CA PHE A 141 -0.75 -16.58 -32.68
C PHE A 141 0.24 -17.64 -32.22
N GLU A 142 0.21 -18.84 -32.79
CA GLU A 142 1.17 -19.89 -32.46
C GLU A 142 2.60 -19.44 -32.81
N ALA A 143 2.79 -18.81 -33.97
CA ALA A 143 4.09 -18.32 -34.42
C ALA A 143 4.64 -17.19 -33.52
N THR A 144 3.82 -16.19 -33.18
CA THR A 144 4.24 -15.08 -32.30
C THR A 144 4.47 -15.57 -30.86
N THR A 145 3.59 -16.41 -30.32
CA THR A 145 3.74 -17.00 -28.97
C THR A 145 4.99 -17.87 -28.87
N LYS A 146 5.30 -18.64 -29.92
CA LYS A 146 6.53 -19.44 -29.97
C LYS A 146 7.76 -18.54 -29.89
N ALA A 147 7.80 -17.44 -30.62
CA ALA A 147 8.90 -16.48 -30.58
C ALA A 147 9.06 -15.83 -29.20
N VAL A 148 7.95 -15.41 -28.57
CA VAL A 148 7.97 -14.86 -27.21
C VAL A 148 8.47 -15.87 -26.19
N ARG A 149 8.01 -17.13 -26.25
CA ARG A 149 8.49 -18.19 -25.35
C ARG A 149 9.98 -18.47 -25.53
N LEU A 150 10.47 -18.57 -26.76
CA LEU A 150 11.91 -18.76 -27.00
C LEU A 150 12.74 -17.61 -26.41
N ALA A 151 12.26 -16.37 -26.57
CA ALA A 151 12.93 -15.20 -26.03
C ALA A 151 12.92 -15.15 -24.49
N VAL A 152 11.83 -15.56 -23.84
CA VAL A 152 11.72 -15.57 -22.36
C VAL A 152 12.44 -16.77 -21.75
N ASP A 153 12.31 -17.97 -22.32
CA ASP A 153 12.85 -19.21 -21.76
C ASP A 153 14.35 -19.39 -22.03
N ILE A 154 14.84 -18.95 -23.21
CA ILE A 154 16.23 -19.18 -23.66
C ILE A 154 17.05 -17.88 -23.61
N GLY A 155 16.41 -16.71 -23.50
CA GLY A 155 17.10 -15.41 -23.48
C GLY A 155 17.68 -14.98 -24.84
N SER A 156 17.48 -15.78 -25.90
CA SER A 156 17.94 -15.50 -27.25
C SER A 156 16.98 -16.09 -28.29
N ILE A 157 16.92 -15.46 -29.46
CA ILE A 157 16.06 -15.87 -30.58
C ILE A 157 16.83 -15.71 -31.90
N SER A 158 16.74 -16.70 -32.80
CA SER A 158 17.45 -16.61 -34.09
C SER A 158 16.76 -15.62 -35.03
N LEU A 159 17.51 -15.14 -36.02
CA LEU A 159 17.00 -14.22 -37.03
C LEU A 159 15.83 -14.83 -37.82
N ALA A 160 15.89 -16.12 -38.15
CA ALA A 160 14.82 -16.81 -38.86
C ALA A 160 13.52 -16.88 -38.05
N GLU A 161 13.61 -17.06 -36.73
CA GLU A 161 12.41 -17.01 -35.88
C GLU A 161 11.88 -15.59 -35.70
N LYS A 162 12.76 -14.58 -35.68
CA LYS A 162 12.32 -13.17 -35.69
C LYS A 162 11.54 -12.85 -36.96
N GLU A 163 12.07 -13.21 -38.13
CA GLU A 163 11.40 -12.99 -39.42
C GLU A 163 10.05 -13.70 -39.49
N LYS A 164 9.99 -14.97 -39.05
CA LYS A 164 8.74 -15.73 -39.03
C LYS A 164 7.68 -15.11 -38.12
N ALA A 165 8.08 -14.62 -36.94
CA ALA A 165 7.18 -13.97 -36.01
C ALA A 165 6.67 -12.62 -36.55
N MET A 166 7.55 -11.85 -37.21
CA MET A 166 7.16 -10.59 -37.85
C MET A 166 6.19 -10.80 -39.02
N LEU A 167 6.41 -11.80 -39.86
CA LEU A 167 5.47 -12.15 -40.94
C LEU A 167 4.10 -12.55 -40.38
N ALA A 168 4.07 -13.34 -39.31
CA ALA A 168 2.82 -13.70 -38.63
C ALA A 168 2.11 -12.48 -38.03
N LEU A 169 2.86 -11.54 -37.46
CA LEU A 169 2.32 -10.29 -36.93
C LEU A 169 1.69 -9.43 -38.03
N TYR A 170 2.36 -9.24 -39.16
CA TYR A 170 1.81 -8.47 -40.28
C TYR A 170 0.55 -9.12 -40.87
N GLU A 171 0.53 -10.45 -40.97
CA GLU A 171 -0.64 -11.19 -41.44
C GLU A 171 -1.84 -11.02 -40.49
N MET A 172 -1.59 -11.06 -39.17
CA MET A 172 -2.60 -10.81 -38.16
C MET A 172 -3.11 -9.36 -38.20
N GLU A 173 -2.23 -8.37 -38.28
CA GLU A 173 -2.61 -6.96 -38.44
C GLU A 173 -3.48 -6.75 -39.67
N ARG A 174 -3.12 -7.35 -40.81
CA ARG A 174 -3.91 -7.31 -42.04
C ARG A 174 -5.30 -7.92 -41.82
N LYS A 175 -5.39 -9.14 -41.30
CA LYS A 175 -6.67 -9.81 -41.06
C LYS A 175 -7.56 -9.03 -40.09
N CYS A 176 -6.98 -8.46 -39.03
CA CYS A 176 -7.69 -7.59 -38.09
C CYS A 176 -8.20 -6.30 -38.76
N ALA A 177 -7.42 -5.71 -39.67
CA ALA A 177 -7.84 -4.53 -40.43
C ALA A 177 -8.94 -4.84 -41.46
N GLU A 178 -8.88 -6.00 -42.12
CA GLU A 178 -9.89 -6.44 -43.10
C GLU A 178 -11.23 -6.80 -42.45
N HIS A 179 -11.22 -7.27 -41.20
CA HIS A 179 -12.41 -7.68 -40.46
C HIS A 179 -12.84 -6.63 -39.41
N GLN A 180 -12.64 -5.33 -39.67
CA GLN A 180 -13.15 -4.29 -38.77
C GLN A 180 -14.68 -4.23 -38.82
N GLY A 181 -15.30 -4.03 -37.65
CA GLY A 181 -16.74 -3.84 -37.53
C GLY A 181 -17.18 -2.39 -37.76
N ASP A 182 -18.49 -2.18 -37.81
CA ASP A 182 -19.11 -0.86 -38.11
C ASP A 182 -18.96 0.18 -36.99
N ARG A 183 -18.43 -0.20 -35.82
CA ARG A 183 -18.32 0.65 -34.61
C ARG A 183 -16.90 1.14 -34.35
N GLY A 184 -16.11 1.37 -35.41
CA GLY A 184 -14.71 1.86 -35.30
C GLY A 184 -14.55 3.16 -34.50
N GLU A 185 -15.61 3.99 -34.42
CA GLU A 185 -15.63 5.24 -33.67
C GLU A 185 -15.63 5.07 -32.14
N LEU A 186 -15.87 3.87 -31.61
CA LEU A 186 -15.94 3.63 -30.16
C LEU A 186 -14.65 4.08 -29.45
N ARG A 187 -13.50 3.84 -30.08
CA ARG A 187 -12.19 4.25 -29.55
C ARG A 187 -12.06 5.77 -29.45
N GLU A 188 -12.56 6.50 -30.43
CA GLU A 188 -12.55 7.97 -30.45
C GLU A 188 -13.55 8.56 -29.45
N ALA A 189 -14.73 7.95 -29.32
CA ALA A 189 -15.70 8.31 -28.30
C ALA A 189 -15.12 8.11 -26.89
N ALA A 190 -14.43 6.99 -26.65
CA ALA A 190 -13.78 6.69 -25.38
C ALA A 190 -12.65 7.67 -25.04
N SER A 191 -11.79 8.02 -26.02
CA SER A 191 -10.73 8.99 -25.80
C SER A 191 -11.29 10.40 -25.54
N THR A 192 -12.36 10.78 -26.24
CA THR A 192 -13.07 12.05 -26.02
C THR A 192 -13.64 12.11 -24.62
N LEU A 193 -14.34 11.05 -24.18
CA LEU A 193 -14.86 10.95 -22.82
C LEU A 193 -13.73 11.04 -21.77
N SER A 194 -12.64 10.30 -21.98
CA SER A 194 -11.47 10.33 -21.09
C SER A 194 -10.86 11.73 -20.98
N ASN A 195 -10.70 12.43 -22.11
CA ASN A 195 -10.17 13.81 -22.13
C ASN A 195 -11.05 14.77 -21.33
N TRP A 196 -12.37 14.65 -21.44
CA TRP A 196 -13.30 15.47 -20.64
C TRP A 196 -13.26 15.14 -19.15
N VAL A 197 -13.14 13.85 -18.80
CA VAL A 197 -12.97 13.40 -17.41
C VAL A 197 -11.64 13.91 -16.83
N LEU A 198 -10.55 13.87 -17.59
CA LEU A 198 -9.25 14.42 -17.18
C LEU A 198 -9.26 15.95 -17.05
N ALA A 199 -10.08 16.64 -17.84
CA ALA A 199 -10.26 18.09 -17.75
C ALA A 199 -11.12 18.52 -16.55
N TRP A 200 -11.58 17.58 -15.71
CA TRP A 200 -12.41 17.88 -14.54
C TRP A 200 -11.71 18.90 -13.62
N PRO A 201 -12.40 19.99 -13.23
CA PRO A 201 -11.78 21.04 -12.45
C PRO A 201 -11.42 20.53 -11.05
N ASN A 202 -10.21 20.82 -10.61
CA ASN A 202 -9.81 20.60 -9.22
C ASN A 202 -10.54 21.58 -8.28
N PRO A 203 -10.89 21.16 -7.06
CA PRO A 203 -11.55 22.04 -6.10
C PRO A 203 -10.63 23.21 -5.72
N PRO A 204 -11.16 24.44 -5.61
CA PRO A 204 -10.34 25.60 -5.25
C PRO A 204 -9.83 25.46 -3.80
N SER A 205 -8.56 25.79 -3.58
CA SER A 205 -8.02 25.87 -2.23
C SER A 205 -8.63 27.05 -1.50
N LEU A 206 -9.28 26.81 -0.35
CA LEU A 206 -9.89 27.87 0.47
C LEU A 206 -8.96 28.36 1.59
N VAL A 207 -7.72 27.85 1.63
CA VAL A 207 -6.73 28.18 2.66
C VAL A 207 -6.26 29.62 2.55
N ALA A 208 -5.96 30.12 1.34
CA ALA A 208 -5.52 31.49 1.12
C ALA A 208 -6.55 32.56 1.58
N PRO A 209 -7.83 32.50 1.17
CA PRO A 209 -8.83 33.46 1.67
C PRO A 209 -9.08 33.30 3.17
N PHE A 210 -8.96 32.09 3.71
CA PHE A 210 -9.08 31.86 5.15
C PHE A 210 -7.94 32.54 5.94
N LEU A 211 -6.68 32.38 5.52
CA LEU A 211 -5.53 33.04 6.14
C LEU A 211 -5.59 34.56 6.03
N LEU A 212 -6.02 35.09 4.87
CA LEU A 212 -6.29 36.52 4.69
C LEU A 212 -7.39 37.02 5.65
N GLY A 213 -8.44 36.22 5.86
CA GLY A 213 -9.49 36.51 6.83
C GLY A 213 -9.00 36.53 8.28
N LEU A 214 -8.12 35.60 8.66
CA LEU A 214 -7.50 35.61 9.99
C LEU A 214 -6.57 36.82 10.19
N LEU A 215 -5.77 37.16 9.18
CA LEU A 215 -4.91 38.36 9.20
C LEU A 215 -5.76 39.64 9.31
N ALA A 216 -6.88 39.71 8.59
CA ALA A 216 -7.84 40.80 8.71
C ALA A 216 -8.36 40.94 10.14
N CYS A 217 -8.77 39.84 10.78
CA CYS A 217 -9.23 39.84 12.17
C CYS A 217 -8.13 40.32 13.14
N PHE A 218 -6.88 39.90 12.91
CA PHE A 218 -5.73 40.33 13.71
C PHE A 218 -5.45 41.84 13.58
N LEU A 219 -5.54 42.40 12.37
CA LEU A 219 -5.38 43.84 12.16
C LEU A 219 -6.50 44.65 12.80
N LEU A 220 -7.75 44.14 12.78
CA LEU A 220 -8.86 44.73 13.52
C LEU A 220 -8.59 44.73 15.03
N PHE A 221 -8.00 43.65 15.57
CA PHE A 221 -7.65 43.53 16.98
C PHE A 221 -6.60 44.57 17.41
N ILE A 222 -5.57 44.83 16.58
CA ILE A 222 -4.52 45.84 16.86
C ILE A 222 -4.98 47.28 16.52
N LYS A 223 -6.29 47.50 16.33
CA LYS A 223 -6.92 48.80 15.98
C LYS A 223 -6.52 49.35 14.61
N ASN A 224 -5.97 48.52 13.72
CA ASN A 224 -5.70 48.92 12.35
C ASN A 224 -6.92 48.66 11.46
N PHE A 225 -8.01 49.39 11.74
CA PHE A 225 -9.33 49.22 11.11
C PHE A 225 -9.35 49.30 9.57
N PRO A 226 -8.73 50.31 8.91
CA PRO A 226 -8.86 50.43 7.46
C PRO A 226 -8.22 49.25 6.74
N PHE A 227 -7.04 48.81 7.19
CA PHE A 227 -6.35 47.67 6.58
C PHE A 227 -7.05 46.33 6.89
N GLY A 228 -7.58 46.16 8.10
CA GLY A 228 -8.36 44.97 8.46
C GLY A 228 -9.63 44.80 7.61
N LEU A 229 -10.40 45.87 7.39
CA LEU A 229 -11.61 45.83 6.57
C LEU A 229 -11.31 45.55 5.09
N VAL A 230 -10.24 46.15 4.54
CA VAL A 230 -9.83 45.91 3.14
C VAL A 230 -9.42 44.44 2.95
N LEU A 231 -8.61 43.88 3.84
CA LEU A 231 -8.19 42.47 3.76
C LEU A 231 -9.36 41.49 3.89
N LEU A 232 -10.34 41.80 4.75
CA LEU A 232 -11.56 41.00 4.88
C LEU A 232 -12.38 41.02 3.56
N ALA A 233 -12.55 42.20 2.97
CA ALA A 233 -13.26 42.35 1.70
C ALA A 233 -12.56 41.58 0.56
N VAL A 234 -11.23 41.67 0.48
CA VAL A 234 -10.43 40.92 -0.51
C VAL A 234 -10.58 39.41 -0.31
N ALA A 235 -10.53 38.92 0.93
CA ALA A 235 -10.72 37.50 1.23
C ALA A 235 -12.11 36.99 0.79
N LEU A 236 -13.17 37.76 1.03
CA LEU A 236 -14.54 37.42 0.61
C LEU A 236 -14.73 37.47 -0.90
N VAL A 237 -14.21 38.51 -1.57
CA VAL A 237 -14.29 38.65 -3.03
C VAL A 237 -13.52 37.52 -3.72
N TYR A 238 -12.31 37.22 -3.26
CA TYR A 238 -11.51 36.13 -3.82
C TYR A 238 -12.15 34.75 -3.59
N GLY A 239 -12.60 34.47 -2.36
CA GLY A 239 -13.25 33.21 -2.02
C GLY A 239 -14.55 32.98 -2.80
N SER A 240 -15.39 34.02 -2.93
CA SER A 240 -16.63 33.95 -3.71
C SER A 240 -16.36 33.79 -5.21
N TYR A 241 -15.41 34.53 -5.77
CA TYR A 241 -14.98 34.39 -7.15
C TYR A 241 -14.50 32.96 -7.46
N ALA A 242 -13.65 32.39 -6.60
CA ALA A 242 -13.12 31.03 -6.78
C ALA A 242 -14.24 29.97 -6.77
N LEU A 243 -15.20 30.09 -5.84
CA LEU A 243 -16.36 29.19 -5.75
C LEU A 243 -17.29 29.30 -6.98
N VAL A 244 -17.57 30.53 -7.44
CA VAL A 244 -18.42 30.76 -8.61
C VAL A 244 -17.73 30.27 -9.89
N SER A 245 -16.43 30.54 -10.05
CA SER A 245 -15.63 30.08 -11.19
C SER A 245 -15.58 28.56 -11.26
N PHE A 246 -15.31 27.89 -10.14
CA PHE A 246 -15.36 26.42 -10.04
C PHE A 246 -16.74 25.86 -10.39
N GLY A 247 -17.81 26.46 -9.84
CA GLY A 247 -19.19 26.04 -10.13
C GLY A 247 -19.56 26.16 -11.62
N LYS A 248 -19.19 27.27 -12.26
CA LYS A 248 -19.42 27.48 -13.70
C LYS A 248 -18.70 26.43 -14.55
N LYS A 249 -17.41 26.17 -14.26
CA LYS A 249 -16.64 25.13 -14.97
C LYS A 249 -17.25 23.75 -14.77
N LYS A 250 -17.62 23.40 -13.53
CA LYS A 250 -18.25 22.12 -13.23
C LYS A 250 -19.53 21.89 -14.04
N VAL A 251 -20.41 22.89 -14.12
CA VAL A 251 -21.67 22.77 -14.89
C VAL A 251 -21.41 22.56 -16.38
N LEU A 252 -20.48 23.34 -16.97
CA LEU A 252 -20.12 23.20 -18.38
C LEU A 252 -19.55 21.80 -18.68
N LEU A 253 -18.56 21.34 -17.91
CA LEU A 253 -17.96 20.02 -18.12
C LEU A 253 -18.93 18.88 -17.84
N THR A 254 -19.88 19.03 -16.91
CA THR A 254 -20.87 17.97 -16.64
C THR A 254 -21.76 17.71 -17.86
N ALA A 255 -22.13 18.77 -18.60
CA ALA A 255 -22.92 18.63 -19.82
C ALA A 255 -22.10 17.93 -20.92
N GLU A 256 -20.87 18.37 -21.16
CA GLU A 256 -19.97 17.76 -22.17
C GLU A 256 -19.64 16.30 -21.85
N ILE A 257 -19.38 15.96 -20.59
CA ILE A 257 -19.15 14.58 -20.15
C ILE A 257 -20.42 13.74 -20.37
N SER A 258 -21.61 14.28 -20.10
CA SER A 258 -22.85 13.55 -20.30
C SER A 258 -23.14 13.27 -21.78
N ASP A 259 -22.81 14.21 -22.67
CA ASP A 259 -22.96 14.04 -24.12
C ASP A 259 -21.93 13.03 -24.66
N ALA A 260 -20.67 13.16 -24.24
CA ALA A 260 -19.61 12.21 -24.59
C ALA A 260 -19.91 10.79 -24.08
N ALA A 261 -20.47 10.67 -22.87
CA ALA A 261 -20.90 9.38 -22.31
C ALA A 261 -22.07 8.79 -23.10
N ALA A 262 -23.07 9.60 -23.47
CA ALA A 262 -24.18 9.14 -24.30
C ALA A 262 -23.70 8.64 -25.67
N ARG A 263 -22.74 9.34 -26.31
CA ARG A 263 -22.11 8.88 -27.55
C ARG A 263 -21.37 7.56 -27.36
N PHE A 264 -20.59 7.42 -26.29
CA PHE A 264 -19.89 6.18 -25.96
C PHE A 264 -20.88 5.02 -25.76
N ASP A 265 -21.93 5.22 -24.96
CA ASP A 265 -22.95 4.20 -24.67
C ASP A 265 -23.70 3.77 -25.94
N SER A 266 -23.91 4.68 -26.90
CA SER A 266 -24.56 4.36 -28.19
C SER A 266 -23.77 3.40 -29.07
N LEU A 267 -22.45 3.33 -28.88
CA LEU A 267 -21.52 2.49 -29.65
C LEU A 267 -21.11 1.22 -28.89
N LEU A 268 -21.50 1.10 -27.63
CA LEU A 268 -21.07 0.02 -26.73
C LEU A 268 -21.99 -1.21 -26.86
N THR A 269 -21.39 -2.39 -26.98
CA THR A 269 -22.09 -3.69 -26.89
C THR A 269 -21.69 -4.51 -25.68
N ALA A 270 -20.41 -4.47 -25.31
CA ALA A 270 -19.89 -5.12 -24.12
C ALA A 270 -18.83 -4.24 -23.46
N GLU A 271 -18.99 -4.02 -22.17
CA GLU A 271 -18.00 -3.33 -21.33
C GLU A 271 -17.20 -4.39 -20.57
N LEU A 272 -15.91 -4.54 -20.91
CA LEU A 272 -15.00 -5.44 -20.20
C LEU A 272 -14.06 -4.66 -19.27
N SER A 273 -13.61 -3.49 -19.74
CA SER A 273 -12.76 -2.59 -18.97
C SER A 273 -13.56 -1.46 -18.31
N PRO A 274 -13.11 -0.96 -17.15
CA PRO A 274 -13.80 0.12 -16.45
C PRO A 274 -13.81 1.40 -17.29
N ARG A 275 -15.00 1.95 -17.55
CA ARG A 275 -15.12 3.23 -18.25
C ARG A 275 -14.45 4.40 -17.50
N PRO A 276 -13.97 5.43 -18.23
CA PRO A 276 -13.53 6.68 -17.63
C PRO A 276 -14.66 7.33 -16.81
N ALA A 277 -14.44 7.51 -15.51
CA ALA A 277 -15.42 8.09 -14.61
C ALA A 277 -14.82 9.29 -13.86
N VAL A 278 -15.67 10.30 -13.60
CA VAL A 278 -15.30 11.43 -12.76
C VAL A 278 -14.94 10.91 -11.37
N PRO A 279 -13.81 11.34 -10.78
CA PRO A 279 -13.44 10.94 -9.43
C PRO A 279 -14.57 11.27 -8.44
N ASP A 280 -14.89 10.33 -7.55
CA ASP A 280 -15.86 10.54 -6.48
C ASP A 280 -15.28 11.49 -5.41
N GLU A 281 -15.26 12.78 -5.71
CA GLU A 281 -14.96 13.81 -4.71
C GLU A 281 -16.17 14.00 -3.78
N SER A 282 -16.23 13.18 -2.74
CA SER A 282 -17.08 13.35 -1.55
C SER A 282 -16.82 14.66 -0.77
N GLY A 283 -15.89 15.49 -1.24
CA GLY A 283 -15.58 16.79 -0.66
C GLY A 283 -16.66 17.81 -0.95
N ASN A 284 -17.58 18.03 -0.02
CA ASN A 284 -18.48 19.18 -0.05
C ASN A 284 -17.69 20.49 0.05
N VAL A 285 -17.20 21.01 -1.08
CA VAL A 285 -16.46 22.28 -1.18
C VAL A 285 -17.27 23.43 -0.55
N ARG A 286 -18.59 23.41 -0.73
CA ARG A 286 -19.52 24.36 -0.09
C ARG A 286 -19.51 24.24 1.44
N LEU A 287 -19.48 23.02 1.98
CA LEU A 287 -19.40 22.80 3.43
C LEU A 287 -18.08 23.34 3.99
N ARG A 288 -16.95 23.05 3.32
CA ARG A 288 -15.63 23.61 3.71
C ARG A 288 -15.64 25.13 3.68
N ALA A 289 -16.20 25.73 2.63
CA ALA A 289 -16.36 27.18 2.55
C ALA A 289 -17.20 27.74 3.71
N MET A 290 -18.34 27.14 4.03
CA MET A 290 -19.16 27.56 5.18
C MET A 290 -18.40 27.44 6.50
N THR A 291 -17.62 26.36 6.70
CA THR A 291 -16.82 26.20 7.93
C THR A 291 -15.75 27.28 8.08
N PHE A 292 -15.07 27.65 7.00
CA PHE A 292 -14.06 28.72 7.05
C PHE A 292 -14.70 30.08 7.30
N VAL A 293 -15.83 30.38 6.66
CA VAL A 293 -16.57 31.64 6.90
C VAL A 293 -17.10 31.73 8.33
N ALA A 294 -17.63 30.62 8.88
CA ALA A 294 -18.09 30.59 10.26
C ALA A 294 -16.93 30.82 11.24
N LEU A 295 -15.78 30.19 11.00
CA LEU A 295 -14.63 30.30 11.89
C LEU A 295 -14.00 31.70 11.85
N THR A 296 -13.89 32.32 10.66
CA THR A 296 -13.43 33.72 10.57
C THR A 296 -14.40 34.68 11.22
N ALA A 297 -15.72 34.46 11.10
CA ALA A 297 -16.72 35.27 11.79
C ALA A 297 -16.61 35.16 13.32
N VAL A 298 -16.43 33.96 13.86
CA VAL A 298 -16.22 33.75 15.31
C VAL A 298 -14.97 34.48 15.81
N VAL A 299 -13.86 34.38 15.08
CA VAL A 299 -12.61 35.08 15.44
C VAL A 299 -12.76 36.59 15.35
N ALA A 300 -13.47 37.11 14.34
CA ALA A 300 -13.77 38.53 14.21
C ALA A 300 -14.61 39.04 15.40
N ILE A 301 -15.64 38.29 15.80
CA ILE A 301 -16.48 38.63 16.96
C ILE A 301 -15.64 38.62 18.25
N ALA A 302 -14.80 37.60 18.45
CA ALA A 302 -13.92 37.51 19.61
C ALA A 302 -12.94 38.70 19.69
N ALA A 303 -12.35 39.11 18.56
CA ALA A 303 -11.47 40.27 18.50
C ALA A 303 -12.17 41.60 18.86
N ILE A 304 -13.47 41.72 18.57
CA ILE A 304 -14.28 42.90 18.90
C ILE A 304 -14.68 42.89 20.39
N VAL A 305 -15.04 41.73 20.93
CA VAL A 305 -15.53 41.56 22.32
C VAL A 305 -14.39 41.63 23.34
N TYR A 306 -13.27 40.96 23.09
CA TYR A 306 -12.12 40.89 24.01
C TYR A 306 -11.14 42.05 23.80
N ARG A 307 -11.63 43.30 23.82
CA ARG A 307 -10.75 44.48 23.80
C ARG A 307 -9.82 44.47 25.02
N PRO A 308 -8.50 44.62 24.86
CA PRO A 308 -7.58 44.66 25.99
C PRO A 308 -7.74 46.02 26.69
N ARG A 309 -8.46 46.03 27.81
CA ARG A 309 -8.46 47.14 28.78
C ARG A 309 -7.49 46.92 29.95
N ASP A 310 -6.92 45.72 30.10
CA ASP A 310 -6.30 45.31 31.38
C ASP A 310 -4.78 45.03 31.34
N ILE A 311 -4.07 45.28 30.23
CA ILE A 311 -2.61 44.98 30.19
C ILE A 311 -1.77 46.03 30.96
N GLN A 312 -2.29 47.23 31.24
CA GLN A 312 -1.54 48.27 31.97
C GLN A 312 -1.41 48.03 33.48
N GLN A 313 -2.23 47.15 34.09
CA GLN A 313 -2.13 46.88 35.53
C GLN A 313 -1.07 45.84 35.90
N ALA A 314 -0.68 44.95 34.97
CA ALA A 314 0.30 43.90 35.25
C ALA A 314 1.75 44.40 35.26
N VAL A 315 2.04 45.53 34.59
CA VAL A 315 3.42 46.06 34.46
C VAL A 315 3.81 46.97 35.64
N ALA A 316 2.84 47.50 36.40
CA ALA A 316 3.13 48.38 37.54
C ALA A 316 3.60 47.65 38.81
N ASN A 317 3.29 46.35 38.96
CA ASN A 317 3.59 45.59 40.18
C ASN A 317 4.96 44.88 40.18
N GLN A 318 5.74 44.96 39.10
CA GLN A 318 7.06 44.32 39.02
C GLN A 318 8.23 45.26 39.37
N SER A 319 8.01 46.57 39.49
CA SER A 319 9.06 47.56 39.77
C SER A 319 9.39 47.76 41.25
N GLU A 320 8.61 47.21 42.20
CA GLU A 320 8.86 47.42 43.64
C GLU A 320 9.71 46.35 44.34
N ASN A 321 9.98 45.20 43.71
CA ASN A 321 10.65 44.06 44.39
C ASN A 321 12.16 43.89 44.09
N VAL A 322 12.81 44.84 43.42
CA VAL A 322 14.21 44.67 42.95
C VAL A 322 15.26 45.27 43.90
N ASN A 323 14.90 46.06 44.92
CA ASN A 323 15.87 46.85 45.70
C ASN A 323 16.24 46.33 47.10
N GLN A 324 16.09 45.03 47.43
CA GLN A 324 16.36 44.54 48.80
C GLN A 324 17.22 43.27 48.95
N ALA A 325 17.98 42.86 47.94
CA ALA A 325 18.86 41.70 48.09
C ALA A 325 20.31 41.99 47.69
N GLU A 326 21.02 42.77 48.50
CA GLU A 326 22.49 42.80 48.49
C GLU A 326 23.01 42.69 49.93
N ASN A 327 23.94 41.76 50.14
CA ASN A 327 24.63 41.33 51.37
C ASN A 327 24.00 40.17 52.15
N VAL A 328 24.55 38.95 51.98
CA VAL A 328 25.43 38.26 52.95
C VAL A 328 25.90 36.92 52.34
N ALA A 329 27.12 36.54 52.70
CA ALA A 329 28.03 35.59 52.08
C ALA A 329 27.67 34.08 52.14
N LEU A 330 28.30 33.34 51.22
CA LEU A 330 28.40 31.87 51.07
C LEU A 330 29.09 31.18 52.28
N PRO A 331 28.80 29.88 52.55
CA PRO A 331 29.70 28.85 51.99
C PRO A 331 29.05 27.55 51.49
N ALA A 332 29.81 26.90 50.60
CA ALA A 332 29.91 25.46 50.29
C ALA A 332 28.93 24.81 49.28
N ALA A 333 29.55 24.16 48.30
CA ALA A 333 29.06 23.47 47.10
C ALA A 333 28.34 22.12 47.38
N PRO A 334 27.89 21.31 46.37
CA PRO A 334 27.82 21.52 44.92
C PRO A 334 26.43 21.27 44.31
N ALA A 335 26.35 21.54 43.00
CA ALA A 335 25.21 21.41 42.13
C ALA A 335 24.43 20.09 42.25
N SER A 336 23.10 20.20 42.34
CA SER A 336 22.18 19.12 41.99
C SER A 336 21.00 19.74 41.25
N SER A 337 21.04 19.61 39.94
CA SER A 337 19.89 19.81 39.06
C SER A 337 18.87 18.71 39.35
N SER A 338 18.00 18.94 40.32
CA SER A 338 16.80 18.14 40.52
C SER A 338 15.81 18.43 39.40
N GLN A 339 16.00 17.76 38.26
CA GLN A 339 14.94 17.52 37.31
C GLN A 339 13.81 16.78 38.04
N MET A 340 12.62 17.36 37.94
CA MET A 340 11.36 16.83 38.40
C MET A 340 11.10 15.45 37.75
N ARG A 341 11.34 14.35 38.48
CA ARG A 341 10.91 12.99 38.08
C ARG A 341 9.39 12.90 38.19
N LEU A 342 8.72 12.66 37.07
CA LEU A 342 7.34 12.17 37.04
C LEU A 342 7.27 10.77 37.71
N PRO A 343 6.18 10.46 38.43
CA PRO A 343 6.07 9.23 39.22
C PRO A 343 5.98 8.01 38.30
N GLN A 344 6.92 7.06 38.47
CA GLN A 344 6.83 5.73 37.86
C GLN A 344 5.61 5.00 38.45
N GLY A 345 4.80 4.41 37.56
CA GLY A 345 3.46 3.94 37.87
C GLY A 345 3.44 2.71 38.77
N ASP A 346 2.74 2.81 39.90
CA ASP A 346 2.41 1.69 40.77
C ASP A 346 1.31 0.80 40.12
N PHE A 347 1.62 -0.48 39.90
CA PHE A 347 0.75 -1.47 39.28
C PHE A 347 0.12 -2.45 40.27
N GLY A 348 0.21 -2.21 41.58
CA GLY A 348 -0.35 -3.09 42.62
C GLY A 348 -1.85 -3.36 42.52
N TRP A 349 -2.60 -2.46 41.89
CA TRP A 349 -4.04 -2.59 41.64
C TRP A 349 -4.41 -3.72 40.65
N LEU A 350 -3.45 -4.28 39.92
CA LEU A 350 -3.69 -5.36 38.96
C LEU A 350 -3.96 -6.71 39.63
N VAL A 351 -3.45 -6.94 40.83
CA VAL A 351 -3.56 -8.24 41.52
C VAL A 351 -5.03 -8.58 41.76
N GLY A 352 -5.44 -9.77 41.32
CA GLY A 352 -6.82 -10.27 41.46
C GLY A 352 -7.82 -9.74 40.41
N LYS A 353 -7.39 -8.92 39.44
CA LYS A 353 -8.20 -8.56 38.26
C LYS A 353 -7.99 -9.55 37.12
N TYR A 354 -8.94 -9.62 36.19
CA TYR A 354 -8.81 -10.45 35.00
C TYR A 354 -8.15 -9.66 33.85
N PRO A 355 -7.27 -10.29 33.06
CA PRO A 355 -6.68 -9.70 31.86
C PRO A 355 -7.69 -9.00 30.93
N SER A 356 -8.86 -9.61 30.72
CA SER A 356 -9.94 -9.06 29.87
C SER A 356 -10.42 -7.66 30.31
N ASP A 357 -10.37 -7.37 31.61
CA ASP A 357 -10.88 -6.13 32.19
C ASP A 357 -9.83 -5.02 32.19
N VAL A 358 -8.55 -5.38 32.35
CA VAL A 358 -7.45 -4.42 32.46
C VAL A 358 -6.90 -3.99 31.10
N VAL A 359 -7.06 -4.81 30.08
CA VAL A 359 -6.50 -4.58 28.74
C VAL A 359 -7.06 -3.31 28.06
N LYS A 360 -8.26 -2.85 28.43
CA LYS A 360 -8.85 -1.59 27.96
C LYS A 360 -8.38 -0.35 28.75
N ASN A 361 -7.66 -0.54 29.86
CA ASN A 361 -7.22 0.55 30.73
C ASN A 361 -5.97 1.24 30.16
N ARG A 362 -5.99 2.58 30.08
CA ARG A 362 -4.88 3.40 29.57
C ARG A 362 -3.58 3.23 30.38
N ARG A 363 -3.68 2.98 31.70
CA ARG A 363 -2.50 2.75 32.57
C ARG A 363 -1.84 1.41 32.27
N PHE A 364 -2.65 0.37 32.06
CA PHE A 364 -2.15 -0.94 31.65
C PHE A 364 -1.51 -0.87 30.26
N ARG A 365 -2.15 -0.18 29.30
CA ARG A 365 -1.60 0.03 27.95
C ARG A 365 -0.23 0.71 27.94
N ALA A 366 0.03 1.57 28.93
CA ALA A 366 1.29 2.32 29.03
C ALA A 366 2.51 1.41 29.30
N ALA A 367 2.32 0.27 29.98
CA ALA A 367 3.39 -0.70 30.23
C ALA A 367 3.93 -1.35 28.94
N PHE A 368 3.11 -1.36 27.88
CA PHE A 368 3.39 -1.99 26.58
C PHE A 368 3.48 -0.98 25.43
N ASN A 369 3.90 0.26 25.71
CA ASN A 369 3.96 1.33 24.69
C ASN A 369 4.86 1.01 23.47
N HIS A 370 5.81 0.07 23.61
CA HIS A 370 6.65 -0.40 22.50
C HIS A 370 5.91 -1.33 21.53
N VAL A 371 4.74 -1.88 21.91
CA VAL A 371 3.93 -2.73 21.04
C VAL A 371 3.09 -1.84 20.10
N SER A 372 3.18 -2.11 18.79
CA SER A 372 2.44 -1.36 17.77
C SER A 372 0.91 -1.48 17.94
N ARG A 373 0.12 -0.56 17.36
CA ARG A 373 -1.35 -0.61 17.49
C ARG A 373 -1.98 -1.87 16.87
N ASN A 374 -1.43 -2.33 15.74
CA ASN A 374 -1.94 -3.51 15.05
C ASN A 374 -1.64 -4.80 15.84
N GLU A 375 -0.42 -4.91 16.38
CA GLU A 375 -0.03 -6.04 17.22
C GLU A 375 -0.76 -6.05 18.55
N TRP A 376 -0.98 -4.88 19.16
CA TRP A 376 -1.76 -4.75 20.38
C TRP A 376 -3.18 -5.29 20.21
N LYS A 377 -3.83 -5.05 19.06
CA LYS A 377 -5.17 -5.59 18.76
C LYS A 377 -5.18 -7.13 18.76
N LYS A 378 -4.15 -7.75 18.18
CA LYS A 378 -3.99 -9.21 18.16
C LYS A 378 -3.81 -9.81 19.55
N ILE A 379 -3.09 -9.10 20.43
CA ILE A 379 -2.88 -9.47 21.83
C ILE A 379 -4.18 -9.32 22.63
N THR A 380 -4.89 -8.21 22.48
CA THR A 380 -6.15 -7.97 23.21
C THR A 380 -7.21 -9.02 22.90
N ASP A 381 -7.31 -9.45 21.64
CA ASP A 381 -8.24 -10.49 21.22
C ASP A 381 -7.91 -11.86 21.85
N ARG A 382 -6.63 -12.07 22.21
CA ARG A 382 -6.09 -13.30 22.82
C ARG A 382 -6.01 -13.25 24.35
N LEU A 383 -6.44 -12.17 24.98
CA LEU A 383 -6.61 -12.05 26.44
C LEU A 383 -8.09 -12.00 26.85
N ALA A 384 -8.99 -12.43 25.95
CA ALA A 384 -10.43 -12.32 26.11
C ALA A 384 -11.01 -13.36 27.08
N VAL A 385 -10.54 -14.61 27.02
CA VAL A 385 -10.88 -15.69 27.96
C VAL A 385 -9.70 -15.88 28.90
N THR A 386 -9.93 -15.86 30.21
CA THR A 386 -8.87 -15.79 31.22
C THR A 386 -9.03 -16.86 32.29
N ASP A 387 -7.93 -17.25 32.91
CA ASP A 387 -7.93 -18.25 33.98
C ASP A 387 -8.59 -17.69 35.25
N ALA A 388 -9.26 -18.57 36.01
CA ALA A 388 -9.99 -18.20 37.23
C ALA A 388 -9.12 -17.50 38.30
N ALA A 389 -7.80 -17.67 38.21
CA ALA A 389 -6.84 -17.19 39.18
C ALA A 389 -6.43 -15.71 38.99
N GLY A 390 -6.85 -15.06 37.89
CA GLY A 390 -6.58 -13.65 37.59
C GLY A 390 -5.10 -13.29 37.44
N ILE A 391 -4.79 -12.00 37.48
CA ILE A 391 -3.40 -11.49 37.45
C ILE A 391 -2.76 -11.69 38.83
N GLN A 392 -1.55 -12.24 38.84
CA GLN A 392 -0.83 -12.61 40.06
C GLN A 392 0.55 -11.97 40.10
N LEU A 393 1.05 -11.69 41.31
CA LEU A 393 2.44 -11.27 41.50
C LEU A 393 3.32 -12.52 41.61
N ARG A 394 4.27 -12.69 40.67
CA ARG A 394 5.24 -13.79 40.62
C ARG A 394 6.63 -13.21 40.37
N ASP A 395 7.57 -13.49 41.27
CA ASP A 395 8.97 -13.10 41.14
C ASP A 395 9.22 -11.60 40.85
N GLY A 396 8.39 -10.72 41.43
CA GLY A 396 8.45 -9.27 41.19
C GLY A 396 7.78 -8.80 39.89
N TYR A 397 6.94 -9.65 39.28
CA TYR A 397 6.17 -9.36 38.07
C TYR A 397 4.67 -9.60 38.26
N TYR A 398 3.85 -8.67 37.79
CA TYR A 398 2.42 -8.88 37.59
C TYR A 398 2.20 -9.71 36.33
N PHE A 399 1.88 -10.99 36.51
CA PHE A 399 1.71 -11.97 35.43
C PHE A 399 0.23 -12.28 35.17
N GLY A 400 -0.17 -12.31 33.90
CA GLY A 400 -1.50 -12.73 33.48
C GLY A 400 -1.47 -13.44 32.12
N ALA A 401 -2.34 -14.43 31.96
CA ALA A 401 -2.49 -15.20 30.73
C ALA A 401 -3.96 -15.31 30.29
N GLY A 402 -4.17 -15.55 29.00
CA GLY A 402 -5.49 -15.76 28.44
C GLY A 402 -5.44 -16.40 27.05
N CYS A 403 -6.62 -16.55 26.47
CA CYS A 403 -6.82 -17.06 25.13
C CYS A 403 -7.90 -16.32 24.36
N LYS A 404 -7.91 -16.54 23.04
CA LYS A 404 -8.96 -16.06 22.15
C LYS A 404 -10.25 -16.85 22.34
N ALA A 405 -11.37 -16.15 22.37
CA ALA A 405 -12.69 -16.78 22.52
C ALA A 405 -12.90 -17.89 21.47
N HIS A 406 -13.33 -19.06 21.94
CA HIS A 406 -13.54 -20.27 21.13
C HIS A 406 -12.29 -20.93 20.51
N LEU A 407 -11.08 -20.40 20.77
CA LEU A 407 -9.82 -20.84 20.16
C LEU A 407 -8.68 -21.04 21.18
N CYS A 408 -9.02 -21.45 22.42
CA CYS A 408 -8.04 -21.60 23.50
C CYS A 408 -7.00 -22.72 23.31
N GLY A 409 -7.19 -23.62 22.34
CA GLY A 409 -6.19 -24.63 21.98
C GLY A 409 -5.12 -24.15 21.00
N SER A 410 -5.37 -23.05 20.28
CA SER A 410 -4.50 -22.55 19.20
C SER A 410 -3.95 -21.16 19.47
N ASP A 411 -4.77 -20.28 20.07
CA ASP A 411 -4.51 -18.85 20.19
C ASP A 411 -4.50 -18.40 21.65
N ILE A 412 -3.29 -18.34 22.22
CA ILE A 412 -3.04 -17.98 23.61
C ILE A 412 -2.09 -16.77 23.70
N ALA A 413 -2.19 -16.01 24.79
CA ALA A 413 -1.30 -14.90 25.09
C ALA A 413 -1.02 -14.78 26.59
N ALA A 414 0.17 -14.31 26.96
CA ALA A 414 0.54 -14.00 28.34
C ALA A 414 1.40 -12.74 28.41
N PHE A 415 1.33 -12.04 29.54
CA PHE A 415 2.13 -10.85 29.80
C PHE A 415 2.70 -10.87 31.22
N ALA A 416 3.78 -10.11 31.42
CA ALA A 416 4.40 -9.87 32.72
C ALA A 416 4.79 -8.39 32.83
N ILE A 417 4.40 -7.70 33.90
CA ILE A 417 4.78 -6.31 34.17
C ILE A 417 5.68 -6.26 35.39
N ASN A 418 6.89 -5.73 35.23
CA ASN A 418 7.85 -5.61 36.31
C ASN A 418 7.38 -4.58 37.36
N GLU A 419 7.38 -4.97 38.63
CA GLU A 419 6.90 -4.15 39.75
C GLU A 419 7.72 -2.89 39.98
N ALA A 420 9.04 -2.96 39.83
CA ALA A 420 9.94 -1.83 40.11
C ALA A 420 9.98 -0.80 38.98
N THR A 421 9.81 -1.24 37.73
CA THR A 421 9.98 -0.36 36.55
C THR A 421 8.67 -0.02 35.85
N GLY A 422 7.60 -0.79 36.08
CA GLY A 422 6.32 -0.63 35.40
C GLY A 422 6.34 -0.98 33.90
N LYS A 423 7.46 -1.51 33.40
CA LYS A 423 7.62 -2.00 32.02
C LYS A 423 7.03 -3.41 31.92
N GLY A 424 6.27 -3.68 30.86
CA GLY A 424 5.66 -4.98 30.64
C GLY A 424 6.08 -5.65 29.34
N ASP A 425 6.28 -6.96 29.39
CA ASP A 425 6.57 -7.84 28.26
C ASP A 425 5.36 -8.74 27.96
N VAL A 426 5.17 -9.13 26.70
CA VAL A 426 4.01 -9.91 26.26
C VAL A 426 4.37 -10.89 25.15
N ILE A 427 3.80 -12.10 25.21
CA ILE A 427 3.96 -13.15 24.21
C ILE A 427 2.59 -13.61 23.75
N TYR A 428 2.43 -13.86 22.46
CA TYR A 428 1.23 -14.50 21.94
C TYR A 428 1.56 -15.52 20.83
N LYS A 429 0.67 -16.50 20.64
CA LYS A 429 0.75 -17.52 19.58
C LYS A 429 -0.02 -17.09 18.34
N ASP A 430 0.59 -17.17 17.16
CA ASP A 430 -0.10 -17.05 15.86
C ASP A 430 -0.07 -18.42 15.15
N THR A 431 -1.23 -18.93 14.76
CA THR A 431 -1.31 -20.15 13.94
C THR A 431 -1.39 -19.78 12.47
N VAL A 432 -0.29 -19.99 11.74
CA VAL A 432 -0.27 -19.94 10.27
C VAL A 432 -0.29 -21.38 9.80
N ASP A 433 -1.42 -21.77 9.17
CA ASP A 433 -1.71 -23.07 8.56
C ASP A 433 -1.95 -24.28 9.49
N ASN A 434 -3.20 -24.77 9.48
CA ASN A 434 -3.64 -26.03 10.09
C ASN A 434 -3.01 -27.30 9.46
N ALA A 435 -2.10 -27.15 8.50
CA ALA A 435 -1.52 -28.25 7.72
C ALA A 435 -0.09 -28.62 8.14
N SER A 436 0.66 -27.71 8.77
CA SER A 436 2.06 -27.95 9.20
C SER A 436 2.22 -28.06 10.72
N GLY A 437 1.30 -27.51 11.52
CA GLY A 437 1.37 -27.59 12.98
C GLY A 437 2.45 -26.72 13.64
N ASP A 438 3.22 -25.95 12.87
CA ASP A 438 4.25 -25.05 13.38
C ASP A 438 3.62 -23.76 13.91
N ALA A 439 3.72 -23.57 15.22
CA ALA A 439 3.24 -22.40 15.92
C ALA A 439 4.37 -21.37 16.05
N MET A 440 4.21 -20.20 15.42
CA MET A 440 5.14 -19.10 15.65
C MET A 440 4.70 -18.31 16.89
N ALA A 441 5.61 -18.18 17.86
CA ALA A 441 5.40 -17.36 19.05
C ALA A 441 5.98 -15.96 18.81
N ASN A 442 5.14 -14.94 18.91
CA ASN A 442 5.55 -13.54 18.79
C ASN A 442 5.68 -12.94 20.19
N GLY A 443 6.90 -12.60 20.59
CA GLY A 443 7.22 -11.98 21.87
C GLY A 443 7.66 -10.53 21.70
N PHE A 444 7.09 -9.64 22.50
CA PHE A 444 7.50 -8.25 22.62
C PHE A 444 8.04 -8.03 24.02
N ALA A 445 9.31 -7.70 24.11
CA ALA A 445 9.96 -7.39 25.36
C ALA A 445 10.83 -6.14 25.25
N TRP A 446 11.04 -5.49 26.38
CA TRP A 446 11.94 -4.35 26.45
C TRP A 446 13.40 -4.81 26.30
N SER A 447 14.23 -4.00 25.62
CA SER A 447 15.66 -4.27 25.38
C SER A 447 16.46 -4.56 26.67
N ASP A 448 16.03 -3.98 27.78
CA ASP A 448 16.70 -4.06 29.08
C ASP A 448 16.16 -5.25 29.93
N MET A 449 15.22 -6.02 29.39
CA MET A 449 14.49 -7.09 30.09
C MET A 449 14.16 -8.22 29.10
N PRO A 450 15.11 -9.10 28.77
CA PRO A 450 14.84 -10.19 27.86
C PRO A 450 13.81 -11.16 28.47
N ILE A 451 12.90 -11.67 27.64
CA ILE A 451 11.80 -12.58 28.01
C ILE A 451 12.27 -13.74 28.90
N GLY A 452 13.48 -14.26 28.66
CA GLY A 452 14.11 -15.33 29.44
C GLY A 452 14.33 -15.02 30.93
N SER A 453 14.26 -13.75 31.32
CA SER A 453 14.38 -13.28 32.72
C SER A 453 13.04 -13.00 33.40
N THR A 454 11.93 -13.30 32.72
CA THR A 454 10.57 -13.07 33.20
C THR A 454 9.82 -14.40 33.37
N PRO A 455 8.74 -14.45 34.19
CA PRO A 455 7.89 -15.64 34.31
C PRO A 455 7.24 -16.10 32.98
N LEU A 456 7.34 -15.30 31.92
CA LEU A 456 6.86 -15.67 30.58
C LEU A 456 7.70 -16.78 29.94
N ALA A 457 8.96 -16.96 30.34
CA ALA A 457 9.83 -18.02 29.82
C ALA A 457 9.30 -19.41 30.21
N ASP A 458 8.88 -19.58 31.47
CA ASP A 458 8.34 -20.85 31.96
C ASP A 458 6.95 -21.12 31.37
N TRP A 459 6.15 -20.07 31.22
CA TRP A 459 4.85 -20.17 30.54
C TRP A 459 5.00 -20.54 29.06
N ALA A 460 5.93 -19.92 28.33
CA ALA A 460 6.21 -20.23 26.93
C ALA A 460 6.66 -21.70 26.75
N LYS A 461 7.58 -22.19 27.60
CA LYS A 461 8.03 -23.60 27.60
C LYS A 461 6.87 -24.57 27.82
N SER A 462 5.97 -24.27 28.76
CA SER A 462 4.81 -25.11 29.07
C SER A 462 3.78 -25.20 27.93
N ASN A 463 3.82 -24.25 26.98
CA ASN A 463 2.89 -24.18 25.83
C ASN A 463 3.54 -24.54 24.48
N ASN A 464 4.66 -25.27 24.50
CA ASN A 464 5.44 -25.66 23.31
C ASN A 464 5.87 -24.46 22.44
N MET A 465 6.29 -23.36 23.07
CA MET A 465 6.89 -22.22 22.38
C MET A 465 8.40 -22.23 22.60
N THR A 466 9.18 -22.41 21.54
CA THR A 466 10.64 -22.42 21.59
C THR A 466 11.16 -20.99 21.77
N THR A 467 11.81 -20.71 22.90
CA THR A 467 12.60 -19.49 23.14
C THR A 467 14.03 -19.94 23.42
N GLU A 468 14.89 -19.98 22.39
CA GLU A 468 16.28 -20.43 22.53
C GLU A 468 17.27 -19.25 22.63
N ALA A 469 18.21 -19.42 23.57
CA ALA A 469 19.41 -18.61 23.74
C ALA A 469 20.64 -19.53 23.76
N SER A 470 21.55 -19.47 22.76
CA SER A 470 22.99 -19.87 22.78
C SER A 470 23.65 -19.97 21.37
N PRO A 471 25.01 -20.04 21.24
CA PRO A 471 25.81 -19.28 20.25
C PRO A 471 26.38 -20.04 19.02
N THR A 472 26.67 -19.23 17.98
CA THR A 472 27.64 -19.35 16.86
C THR A 472 27.82 -20.69 16.11
N SER A 473 27.21 -20.82 14.92
CA SER A 473 27.90 -20.68 13.61
C SER A 473 26.97 -21.02 12.43
N ALA A 474 27.08 -20.21 11.37
CA ALA A 474 26.59 -20.36 9.99
C ALA A 474 25.18 -19.81 9.61
N LEU A 475 25.23 -18.81 8.72
CA LEU A 475 24.25 -18.33 7.72
C LEU A 475 23.09 -17.40 8.18
N GLU A 476 23.41 -16.09 8.20
CA GLU A 476 22.59 -14.86 7.95
C GLU A 476 21.22 -14.64 8.67
N PRO A 477 20.59 -13.44 8.60
CA PRO A 477 20.78 -12.34 9.57
C PRO A 477 19.44 -11.80 10.12
N THR A 478 19.26 -11.62 11.43
CA THR A 478 18.20 -10.70 11.92
C THR A 478 18.57 -10.00 13.23
N THR A 479 18.76 -8.69 13.16
CA THR A 479 18.47 -7.78 14.27
C THR A 479 17.65 -6.65 13.70
N ASP A 480 16.49 -6.40 14.31
CA ASP A 480 15.76 -5.13 14.22
C ASP A 480 16.56 -4.06 14.99
N THR A 481 17.77 -3.82 14.50
CA THR A 481 18.46 -2.55 14.68
C THR A 481 17.77 -1.65 13.66
N THR A 482 17.30 -0.45 14.03
CA THR A 482 17.05 0.56 12.99
C THR A 482 18.35 0.66 12.22
N LEU A 483 18.37 0.10 11.02
CA LEU A 483 19.60 -0.07 10.28
C LEU A 483 20.14 1.33 10.03
N GLN A 484 21.44 1.52 10.23
CA GLN A 484 22.04 2.83 10.06
C GLN A 484 21.88 3.22 8.59
N THR A 485 21.06 4.23 8.33
CA THR A 485 20.84 4.83 7.01
C THR A 485 21.35 6.27 7.04
N SER A 486 21.44 6.92 5.87
CA SER A 486 21.85 8.33 5.74
C SER A 486 20.74 9.31 6.13
N PHE A 487 19.52 8.82 6.41
CA PHE A 487 18.34 9.60 6.75
C PHE A 487 17.61 9.04 7.98
N ASP A 488 16.64 9.78 8.49
CA ASP A 488 15.91 9.39 9.70
C ASP A 488 14.73 8.47 9.35
N CYS A 489 14.86 7.18 9.67
CA CYS A 489 13.81 6.18 9.42
C CYS A 489 12.47 6.48 10.10
N SER A 490 12.44 7.28 11.17
CA SER A 490 11.19 7.71 11.80
C SER A 490 10.39 8.72 10.95
N LYS A 491 11.05 9.34 9.96
CA LYS A 491 10.47 10.33 9.06
C LYS A 491 10.18 9.79 7.66
N ALA A 492 10.43 8.50 7.42
CA ALA A 492 10.22 7.84 6.13
C ALA A 492 8.74 7.93 5.69
N ARG A 493 8.50 8.45 4.49
CA ARG A 493 7.13 8.61 3.92
C ARG A 493 6.89 7.75 2.70
N SER A 494 7.90 7.62 1.85
CA SER A 494 7.80 6.82 0.62
C SER A 494 8.02 5.33 0.88
N ASP A 495 7.54 4.51 -0.06
CA ASP A 495 7.74 3.07 0.01
C ASP A 495 9.22 2.71 -0.13
N SER A 496 9.96 3.46 -0.96
CA SER A 496 11.42 3.39 -1.06
C SER A 496 12.13 3.60 0.28
N GLU A 497 11.83 4.69 1.00
CA GLU A 497 12.44 5.00 2.31
C GLU A 497 12.10 3.94 3.37
N LYS A 498 10.85 3.45 3.38
CA LYS A 498 10.44 2.39 4.30
C LYS A 498 11.19 1.09 4.02
N LEU A 499 11.36 0.71 2.76
CA LEU A 499 12.11 -0.51 2.40
C LEU A 499 13.58 -0.42 2.84
N ILE A 500 14.24 0.71 2.58
CA ILE A 500 15.63 0.94 3.01
C ILE A 500 15.79 0.81 4.53
N CYS A 501 14.80 1.27 5.30
CA CYS A 501 14.84 1.21 6.76
C CYS A 501 14.68 -0.19 7.37
N HIS A 502 14.17 -1.16 6.62
CA HIS A 502 13.90 -2.52 7.11
C HIS A 502 14.75 -3.59 6.40
N ASP A 503 15.66 -3.20 5.50
CA ASP A 503 16.54 -4.11 4.76
C ASP A 503 18.03 -3.78 5.01
N PRO A 504 18.82 -4.71 5.59
CA PRO A 504 20.19 -4.43 6.03
C PRO A 504 21.14 -4.13 4.89
N GLU A 505 20.94 -4.74 3.72
CA GLU A 505 21.78 -4.50 2.54
C GLU A 505 21.47 -3.13 1.94
N LEU A 506 20.19 -2.77 1.81
CA LEU A 506 19.79 -1.46 1.32
C LEU A 506 20.21 -0.31 2.25
N ALA A 507 20.16 -0.52 3.57
CA ALA A 507 20.64 0.46 4.53
C ALA A 507 22.16 0.68 4.44
N ALA A 508 22.92 -0.40 4.29
CA ALA A 508 24.36 -0.32 4.05
C ALA A 508 24.68 0.40 2.73
N ASP A 509 23.93 0.10 1.67
CA ASP A 509 24.05 0.75 0.37
C ASP A 509 23.77 2.26 0.44
N ASP A 510 22.79 2.66 1.25
CA ASP A 510 22.44 4.06 1.48
C ASP A 510 23.55 4.84 2.19
N VAL A 511 24.14 4.24 3.23
CA VAL A 511 25.30 4.82 3.92
C VAL A 511 26.50 4.92 2.98
N GLU A 512 26.79 3.87 2.20
CA GLU A 512 27.90 3.87 1.26
C GLU A 512 27.72 4.95 0.17
N LEU A 513 26.52 5.06 -0.40
CA LEU A 513 26.20 6.06 -1.40
C LEU A 513 26.38 7.48 -0.85
N SER A 514 25.99 7.71 0.41
CA SER A 514 26.18 9.01 1.07
C SER A 514 27.66 9.40 1.19
N ALA A 515 28.54 8.42 1.46
CA ALA A 515 29.98 8.62 1.52
C ALA A 515 30.60 8.87 0.13
N ILE A 516 30.11 8.20 -0.92
CA ILE A 516 30.53 8.45 -2.30
C ILE A 516 30.07 9.85 -2.75
N LEU A 517 28.82 10.24 -2.43
CA LEU A 517 28.30 11.56 -2.75
C LEU A 517 29.11 12.67 -2.05
N ALA A 518 29.57 12.45 -0.82
CA ALA A 518 30.45 13.39 -0.12
C ALA A 518 31.79 13.57 -0.86
N ARG A 519 32.38 12.48 -1.37
CA ARG A 519 33.59 12.53 -2.20
C ARG A 519 33.35 13.23 -3.54
N ALA A 520 32.24 12.94 -4.21
CA ALA A 520 31.86 13.61 -5.47
C ALA A 520 31.67 15.13 -5.28
N LYS A 521 31.03 15.55 -4.18
CA LYS A 521 30.87 16.97 -3.83
C LYS A 521 32.20 17.68 -3.61
N ALA A 522 33.23 16.97 -3.12
CA ALA A 522 34.55 17.53 -2.92
C ALA A 522 35.37 17.63 -4.22
N ALA A 523 35.11 16.76 -5.20
CA ALA A 523 35.84 16.70 -6.46
C ALA A 523 35.28 17.62 -7.57
N VAL A 524 33.97 17.90 -7.56
CA VAL A 524 33.29 18.62 -8.64
C VAL A 524 33.40 20.14 -8.52
N ALA A 525 33.74 20.81 -9.63
CA ALA A 525 33.74 22.26 -9.74
C ALA A 525 32.32 22.86 -9.84
N ASP A 526 31.44 22.26 -10.65
CA ASP A 526 30.04 22.68 -10.83
C ASP A 526 29.10 22.00 -9.82
N GLN A 527 28.98 22.61 -8.63
CA GLN A 527 28.07 22.10 -7.60
C GLN A 527 26.58 22.17 -7.99
N THR A 528 26.21 23.07 -8.91
CA THR A 528 24.83 23.23 -9.36
C THR A 528 24.39 22.05 -10.22
N ALA A 529 25.20 21.66 -11.20
CA ALA A 529 24.95 20.49 -12.04
C ALA A 529 24.86 19.20 -11.20
N LEU A 530 25.75 19.03 -10.21
CA LEU A 530 25.73 17.86 -9.34
C LEU A 530 24.45 17.78 -8.48
N ARG A 531 23.96 18.91 -7.96
CA ARG A 531 22.71 18.98 -7.19
C ARG A 531 21.49 18.65 -8.05
N GLU A 532 21.43 19.18 -9.28
CA GLU A 532 20.32 18.91 -10.20
C GLU A 532 20.27 17.44 -10.61
N ARG A 533 21.42 16.85 -10.97
CA ARG A 533 21.54 15.40 -11.21
C ARG A 533 21.05 14.61 -10.01
N THR A 534 21.63 14.84 -8.83
CA THR A 534 21.29 14.09 -7.61
C THR A 534 19.80 14.19 -7.27
N ARG A 535 19.20 15.38 -7.44
CA ARG A 535 17.76 15.59 -7.21
C ARG A 535 16.90 14.85 -8.22
N ARG A 536 17.29 14.84 -9.50
CA ARG A 536 16.57 14.09 -10.56
C ARG A 536 16.60 12.59 -10.28
N GLU A 537 17.76 12.05 -9.94
CA GLU A 537 17.91 10.62 -9.63
C GLU A 537 17.16 10.22 -8.34
N TRP A 538 17.14 11.09 -7.33
CA TRP A 538 16.33 10.89 -6.13
C TRP A 538 14.83 10.90 -6.46
N ASN A 539 14.33 11.88 -7.21
CA ASN A 539 12.92 11.93 -7.63
C ASN A 539 12.51 10.69 -8.42
N PHE A 540 13.39 10.18 -9.29
CA PHE A 540 13.15 8.92 -10.01
C PHE A 540 13.00 7.75 -9.04
N ARG A 541 13.90 7.59 -8.06
CA ARG A 541 13.79 6.56 -7.02
C ARG A 541 12.43 6.61 -6.33
N GLU A 542 12.02 7.80 -5.88
CA GLU A 542 10.78 7.99 -5.13
C GLU A 542 9.51 7.69 -5.95
N GLN A 543 9.54 7.87 -7.27
CA GLN A 543 8.39 7.66 -8.15
C GLN A 543 8.33 6.26 -8.78
N ASN A 544 9.48 5.62 -8.97
CA ASN A 544 9.59 4.42 -9.80
C ASN A 544 9.96 3.17 -8.99
N CYS A 545 10.56 3.29 -7.79
CA CYS A 545 10.95 2.13 -6.98
C CYS A 545 10.00 1.87 -5.81
N HIS A 546 9.27 0.74 -5.89
CA HIS A 546 8.36 0.26 -4.84
C HIS A 546 8.71 -1.14 -4.32
N ASP A 547 9.83 -1.72 -4.77
CA ASP A 547 10.33 -3.02 -4.34
C ASP A 547 11.84 -3.00 -4.09
N ARG A 548 12.33 -4.05 -3.42
CA ARG A 548 13.73 -4.22 -3.04
C ARG A 548 14.65 -4.25 -4.25
N ASP A 549 14.28 -4.97 -5.30
CA ASP A 549 15.13 -5.20 -6.46
C ASP A 549 15.38 -3.91 -7.24
N CYS A 550 14.38 -3.03 -7.36
CA CYS A 550 14.52 -1.69 -7.96
C CYS A 550 15.53 -0.84 -7.18
N LEU A 551 15.46 -0.85 -5.84
CA LEU A 551 16.37 -0.08 -4.99
C LEU A 551 17.81 -0.56 -5.08
N VAL A 552 18.05 -1.88 -5.02
CA VAL A 552 19.40 -2.47 -5.15
C VAL A 552 20.06 -2.02 -6.46
N ARG A 553 19.32 -2.07 -7.57
CA ARG A 553 19.82 -1.65 -8.89
C ARG A 553 20.09 -0.16 -8.97
N TRP A 554 19.16 0.65 -8.46
CA TRP A 554 19.33 2.10 -8.41
C TRP A 554 20.58 2.47 -7.60
N TYR A 555 20.81 1.84 -6.44
CA TYR A 555 22.02 2.06 -5.65
C TYR A 555 23.28 1.67 -6.42
N ALA A 556 23.32 0.52 -7.09
CA ALA A 556 24.46 0.09 -7.90
C ALA A 556 24.81 1.09 -9.02
N ASP A 557 23.81 1.59 -9.74
CA ASP A 557 23.98 2.57 -10.82
C ASP A 557 24.46 3.93 -10.27
N GLN A 558 23.87 4.41 -9.17
CA GLN A 558 24.27 5.68 -8.55
C GLN A 558 25.67 5.62 -7.95
N LYS A 559 26.04 4.50 -7.29
CA LYS A 559 27.40 4.31 -6.77
C LYS A 559 28.43 4.36 -7.89
N THR A 560 28.16 3.70 -9.03
CA THR A 560 29.05 3.71 -10.20
C THR A 560 29.24 5.13 -10.74
N ALA A 561 28.14 5.83 -11.02
CA ALA A 561 28.19 7.15 -11.62
C ALA A 561 28.80 8.19 -10.67
N LEU A 562 28.43 8.20 -9.39
CA LEU A 562 29.03 9.13 -8.42
C LEU A 562 30.51 8.82 -8.14
N THR A 563 30.93 7.55 -8.25
CA THR A 563 32.35 7.18 -8.14
C THR A 563 33.15 7.72 -9.33
N GLN A 564 32.61 7.62 -10.54
CA GLN A 564 33.24 8.22 -11.73
C GLN A 564 33.33 9.74 -11.60
N ILE A 565 32.25 10.40 -11.18
CA ILE A 565 32.24 11.86 -10.91
C ILE A 565 33.25 12.23 -9.83
N ALA A 566 33.38 11.43 -8.77
CA ALA A 566 34.37 11.66 -7.71
C ALA A 566 35.82 11.51 -8.19
N GLN A 567 36.07 10.74 -9.26
CA GLN A 567 37.39 10.56 -9.85
C GLN A 567 37.71 11.61 -10.93
N THR A 568 36.74 11.99 -11.75
CA THR A 568 36.93 12.90 -12.89
C THR A 568 36.64 14.36 -12.57
N GLY A 569 35.82 14.64 -11.56
CA GLY A 569 35.30 15.97 -11.26
C GLY A 569 34.28 16.48 -12.29
N ASP A 570 33.94 15.67 -13.30
CA ASP A 570 33.00 16.01 -14.38
C ASP A 570 31.65 15.33 -14.16
N VAL A 571 30.59 16.14 -14.07
CA VAL A 571 29.20 15.71 -13.84
C VAL A 571 28.56 15.11 -15.12
N ALA A 572 29.12 15.40 -16.30
CA ALA A 572 28.59 14.97 -17.60
C ALA A 572 29.20 13.66 -18.12
N ALA A 573 30.19 13.09 -17.43
CA ALA A 573 30.77 11.80 -17.78
C ALA A 573 29.76 10.67 -17.54
N ASN A 574 29.11 10.22 -18.62
CA ASN A 574 28.24 9.04 -18.65
C ASN A 574 28.96 7.86 -19.31
#